data_AF-A0A2H9MQD1-F1
#
_entry.id   AF-A0A2H9MQD1-F1
#
_cell.length_a   1.000
_cell.length_b   1.000
_cell.length_c   1.000
_cell.angle_alpha   90.00
_cell.angle_beta   90.00
_cell.angle_gamma   90.00
#
_symmetry.space_group_name_H-M   'P 1'
#
loop_
_entity.id
_entity.type
_entity.pdbx_description
1 polymer ?
#
loop_
_entity_poly.entity_id
_entity_poly.type
_entity_poly.pdbx_seq_one_letter_code
_entity_poly.pdbx_strand_id
1 'polypeptide(L)'
;MKDTKVIESSKINKSIANIEVRQDEITILEFFSPLLLLISIYFFPIQIFYLIGLFLYGLFFIMEAYLKRVTPTCIFIFFIFLLLSFLYFIFNQRWFIFYTGSFFYFPLAMMSIVLLAMKKPFTIYYSGEQGLLSLHYTISIMWTIIYTLSAIISIILIPNPAFVYLPLSLIAIGEIGIVTMSLFYFGPLYNRKKIFNISQYTFKEVGNSSQEHEDFYSLASQEIWGAIIQSKQKVIQSLNELKETLKIADSDYRKQIVRFVAYRDDKPIGTIFCVTDGSSGLPIERDIKKNMDSLRKVGKVMEIGHFAIKSSFRIRPDIVIGLFKCAIEFALEHDIAFIFNCPYEDSVDIYQKIDFVKISNEPIPDTVIGANVCVLILDLVRMVAYNKEIPDIHKHQLKPLLNQFLMERYYKRLLIRNIFKRNKEKQYNLKIEKIASEIFS
;
A
#
# COMPACT_ATOMS: atom_id res chain seq x y z
N MET A 1 -0.45 36.82 -6.62
CA MET A 1 0.08 36.64 -5.25
C MET A 1 -0.51 35.43 -4.51
N LYS A 2 -1.78 35.04 -4.73
CA LYS A 2 -2.34 33.77 -4.20
C LYS A 2 -1.75 32.53 -4.89
N ASP A 3 -1.54 32.55 -6.20
CA ASP A 3 -1.04 31.39 -6.95
C ASP A 3 0.43 31.06 -6.68
N THR A 4 1.24 32.08 -6.36
CA THR A 4 2.66 31.91 -6.04
C THR A 4 2.86 31.15 -4.72
N LYS A 5 2.01 31.39 -3.71
CA LYS A 5 2.05 30.67 -2.43
C LYS A 5 1.63 29.21 -2.54
N VAL A 6 0.66 28.89 -3.42
CA VAL A 6 0.18 27.51 -3.66
C VAL A 6 1.24 26.68 -4.41
N ILE A 7 1.98 27.31 -5.33
CA ILE A 7 3.08 26.66 -6.06
C ILE A 7 4.29 26.42 -5.14
N GLU A 8 4.59 27.33 -4.21
CA GLU A 8 5.65 27.11 -3.22
C GLU A 8 5.28 26.04 -2.20
N SER A 9 4.04 26.04 -1.68
CA SER A 9 3.60 25.02 -0.73
C SER A 9 3.57 23.62 -1.34
N SER A 10 3.15 23.48 -2.61
CA SER A 10 3.17 22.18 -3.31
C SER A 10 4.60 21.67 -3.57
N LYS A 11 5.54 22.55 -3.91
CA LYS A 11 6.96 22.19 -4.05
C LYS A 11 7.60 21.76 -2.72
N ILE A 12 7.29 22.47 -1.63
CA ILE A 12 7.79 22.15 -0.29
C ILE A 12 7.24 20.79 0.17
N ASN A 13 5.92 20.58 0.06
CA ASN A 13 5.29 19.31 0.42
C ASN A 13 5.88 18.12 -0.35
N LYS A 14 6.17 18.34 -1.65
CA LYS A 14 6.82 17.33 -2.48
C LYS A 14 8.24 16.98 -2.07
N SER A 15 9.00 17.97 -1.61
CA SER A 15 10.34 17.70 -1.08
C SER A 15 10.29 16.87 0.21
N ILE A 16 9.32 17.14 1.08
CA ILE A 16 9.15 16.44 2.36
C ILE A 16 8.76 14.98 2.14
N ALA A 17 7.78 14.70 1.28
CA ALA A 17 7.31 13.34 1.05
C ALA A 17 8.36 12.46 0.32
N ASN A 18 9.18 13.07 -0.55
CA ASN A 18 10.35 12.38 -1.11
C ASN A 18 11.41 12.03 -0.06
N ILE A 19 11.58 12.86 0.98
CA ILE A 19 12.48 12.56 2.10
C ILE A 19 11.90 11.39 2.92
N GLU A 20 10.60 11.39 3.20
CA GLU A 20 9.94 10.31 3.96
C GLU A 20 10.04 8.97 3.25
N VAL A 21 9.74 8.91 1.95
CA VAL A 21 9.89 7.69 1.15
C VAL A 21 11.34 7.18 1.17
N ARG A 22 12.33 8.08 1.10
CA ARG A 22 13.75 7.69 1.20
C ARG A 22 14.14 7.20 2.59
N GLN A 23 13.59 7.78 3.65
CA GLN A 23 13.81 7.30 5.01
C GLN A 23 13.30 5.86 5.14
N ASP A 24 12.12 5.58 4.62
CA ASP A 24 11.52 4.24 4.70
C ASP A 24 12.26 3.20 3.82
N GLU A 25 12.87 3.63 2.71
CA GLU A 25 13.78 2.78 1.92
C GLU A 25 15.03 2.34 2.70
N ILE A 26 15.62 3.25 3.50
CA ILE A 26 16.80 2.92 4.32
C ILE A 26 16.42 1.99 5.46
N THR A 27 15.30 2.24 6.13
CA THR A 27 14.73 1.30 7.10
C THR A 27 14.63 -0.11 6.54
N ILE A 28 14.15 -0.27 5.29
CA ILE A 28 14.06 -1.58 4.65
C ILE A 28 15.44 -2.21 4.43
N LEU A 29 16.47 -1.43 4.11
CA LEU A 29 17.85 -1.93 4.01
C LEU A 29 18.41 -2.36 5.37
N GLU A 30 18.13 -1.60 6.43
CA GLU A 30 18.51 -1.95 7.80
C GLU A 30 17.91 -3.28 8.24
N PHE A 31 16.68 -3.58 7.80
CA PHE A 31 16.06 -4.89 8.04
C PHE A 31 16.87 -6.06 7.48
N PHE A 32 17.59 -5.90 6.36
CA PHE A 32 18.45 -6.97 5.80
C PHE A 32 19.85 -7.05 6.44
N SER A 33 20.21 -6.10 7.30
CA SER A 33 21.53 -6.06 7.94
C SER A 33 21.84 -7.23 8.87
N PRO A 34 20.89 -7.81 9.66
CA PRO A 34 21.17 -8.97 10.50
C PRO A 34 21.57 -10.20 9.67
N LEU A 35 20.99 -10.37 8.47
CA LEU A 35 21.37 -11.44 7.55
C LEU A 35 22.81 -11.28 7.05
N LEU A 36 23.22 -10.05 6.71
CA LEU A 36 24.59 -9.76 6.30
C LEU A 36 25.58 -10.02 7.46
N LEU A 37 25.21 -9.63 8.68
CA LEU A 37 26.00 -9.92 9.88
C LEU A 37 26.10 -11.42 10.15
N LEU A 38 25.01 -12.17 9.97
CA LEU A 38 24.99 -13.62 10.09
C LEU A 38 25.97 -14.27 9.11
N ILE A 39 25.91 -13.89 7.84
CA ILE A 39 26.88 -14.37 6.83
C ILE A 39 28.30 -14.01 7.29
N SER A 40 28.52 -12.79 7.76
CA SER A 40 29.87 -12.36 8.11
C SER A 40 30.49 -13.15 9.28
N ILE A 41 29.71 -13.52 10.30
CA ILE A 41 30.22 -14.29 11.44
C ILE A 41 30.52 -15.75 11.08
N TYR A 42 29.89 -16.31 10.04
CA TYR A 42 30.15 -17.67 9.57
C TYR A 42 31.38 -17.77 8.66
N PHE A 43 31.60 -16.77 7.81
CA PHE A 43 32.63 -16.86 6.76
C PHE A 43 33.90 -16.07 7.06
N PHE A 44 33.88 -15.14 8.02
CA PHE A 44 35.04 -14.31 8.32
C PHE A 44 35.48 -14.41 9.79
N PRO A 45 36.77 -14.14 10.07
CA PRO A 45 37.26 -14.00 11.43
C PRO A 45 36.50 -12.92 12.22
N ILE A 46 36.42 -13.10 13.55
CA ILE A 46 35.66 -12.19 14.45
C ILE A 46 36.11 -10.73 14.36
N GLN A 47 37.38 -10.48 14.00
CA GLN A 47 37.92 -9.14 13.77
C GLN A 47 37.21 -8.44 12.61
N ILE A 48 37.03 -9.18 11.51
CA ILE A 48 36.37 -8.67 10.31
C ILE A 48 34.88 -8.48 10.60
N PHE A 49 34.24 -9.39 11.36
CA PHE A 49 32.85 -9.24 11.79
C PHE A 49 32.61 -7.91 12.53
N TYR A 50 33.44 -7.56 13.50
CA TYR A 50 33.29 -6.29 14.22
C TYR A 50 33.49 -5.07 13.33
N LEU A 51 34.47 -5.10 12.42
CA LEU A 51 34.72 -4.01 11.48
C LEU A 51 33.57 -3.85 10.49
N ILE A 52 33.02 -4.95 9.96
CA ILE A 52 31.83 -4.93 9.08
C ILE A 52 30.64 -4.34 9.82
N GLY A 53 30.36 -4.79 11.04
CA GLY A 53 29.23 -4.30 11.83
C GLY A 53 29.37 -2.81 12.17
N LEU A 54 30.56 -2.37 12.59
CA LEU A 54 30.82 -0.97 12.88
C LEU A 54 30.67 -0.09 11.63
N PHE A 55 31.20 -0.53 10.49
CA PHE A 55 31.08 0.17 9.22
C PHE A 55 29.62 0.28 8.78
N LEU A 56 28.89 -0.84 8.80
CA LEU A 56 27.52 -0.93 8.34
C LEU A 56 26.57 -0.06 9.18
N TYR A 57 26.61 -0.21 10.50
CA TYR A 57 25.77 0.58 11.41
C TYR A 57 26.24 2.03 11.54
N GLY A 58 27.52 2.30 11.34
CA GLY A 58 28.01 3.68 11.22
C GLY A 58 27.48 4.38 9.97
N LEU A 59 27.44 3.67 8.83
CA LEU A 59 26.86 4.17 7.60
C LEU A 59 25.36 4.42 7.75
N PHE A 60 24.62 3.49 8.35
CA PHE A 60 23.19 3.69 8.65
C PHE A 60 22.97 4.89 9.57
N PHE A 61 23.72 5.01 10.66
CA PHE A 61 23.63 6.15 11.57
C PHE A 61 23.88 7.49 10.86
N ILE A 62 24.88 7.57 9.98
CA ILE A 62 25.15 8.78 9.19
C ILE A 62 24.00 9.07 8.22
N MET A 63 23.46 8.06 7.55
CA MET A 63 22.34 8.21 6.61
C MET A 63 21.05 8.65 7.33
N GLU A 64 20.75 8.02 8.46
CA GLU A 64 19.66 8.37 9.37
C GLU A 64 19.77 9.83 9.85
N ALA A 65 20.95 10.23 10.32
CA ALA A 65 21.23 11.60 10.75
C ALA A 65 21.07 12.61 9.60
N TYR A 66 21.59 12.29 8.41
CA TYR A 66 21.43 13.12 7.21
C TYR A 66 19.96 13.31 6.83
N LEU A 67 19.14 12.26 7.00
CA LEU A 67 17.71 12.33 6.76
C LEU A 67 16.89 12.81 7.96
N LYS A 68 17.51 13.19 9.09
CA LYS A 68 16.83 13.69 10.30
C LYS A 68 15.87 12.66 10.94
N ARG A 69 16.16 11.37 10.81
CA ARG A 69 15.43 10.30 11.50
C ARG A 69 16.44 9.34 12.08
N VAL A 70 16.58 9.31 13.40
CA VAL A 70 17.52 8.42 14.08
C VAL A 70 16.74 7.36 14.84
N THR A 71 16.98 6.09 14.54
CA THR A 71 16.28 4.98 15.20
C THR A 71 17.04 4.52 16.43
N PRO A 72 16.35 4.24 17.56
CA PRO A 72 17.01 3.79 18.78
C PRO A 72 17.87 2.54 18.57
N THR A 73 17.37 1.56 17.81
CA THR A 73 18.09 0.32 17.55
C THR A 73 19.40 0.55 16.80
N CYS A 74 19.42 1.41 15.77
CA CYS A 74 20.62 1.70 14.99
C CYS A 74 21.71 2.31 15.89
N ILE A 75 21.33 3.26 16.75
CA ILE A 75 22.21 3.86 17.76
C ILE A 75 22.78 2.79 18.71
N PHE A 76 21.91 1.96 19.29
CA PHE A 76 22.33 0.95 20.27
C PHE A 76 23.27 -0.08 19.64
N ILE A 77 22.94 -0.59 18.45
CA ILE A 77 23.78 -1.58 17.76
C ILE A 77 25.12 -0.96 17.38
N PHE A 78 25.14 0.27 16.87
CA PHE A 78 26.37 1.00 16.57
C PHE A 78 27.29 1.12 17.80
N PHE A 79 26.74 1.55 18.95
CA PHE A 79 27.53 1.69 20.18
C PHE A 79 28.00 0.35 20.74
N ILE A 80 27.23 -0.74 20.58
CA ILE A 80 27.67 -2.08 20.95
C ILE A 80 28.86 -2.51 20.07
N PHE A 81 28.77 -2.36 18.75
CA PHE A 81 29.90 -2.65 17.86
C PHE A 81 31.12 -1.79 18.15
N LEU A 82 30.93 -0.51 18.47
CA LEU A 82 32.01 0.39 18.86
C LEU A 82 32.71 -0.10 20.14
N LEU A 83 31.94 -0.43 21.18
CA LEU A 83 32.46 -0.93 22.45
C LEU A 83 33.23 -2.24 22.26
N LEU A 84 32.66 -3.21 21.55
CA LEU A 84 33.29 -4.51 21.29
C LEU A 84 34.56 -4.36 20.45
N SER A 85 34.55 -3.48 19.44
CA SER A 85 35.73 -3.16 18.63
C SER A 85 36.84 -2.55 19.50
N PHE A 86 36.49 -1.63 20.39
CA PHE A 86 37.46 -0.97 21.28
C PHE A 86 38.08 -1.96 22.27
N LEU A 87 37.26 -2.81 22.91
CA LEU A 87 37.74 -3.88 23.79
C LEU A 87 38.66 -4.87 23.06
N TYR A 88 38.32 -5.23 21.81
CA TYR A 88 39.10 -6.17 21.02
C TYR A 88 40.43 -5.58 20.53
N PHE A 89 40.40 -4.43 19.85
CA PHE A 89 41.57 -3.90 19.13
C PHE A 89 42.46 -3.03 20.00
N ILE A 90 41.89 -2.24 20.91
CA ILE A 90 42.65 -1.29 21.73
C ILE A 90 43.12 -1.93 23.03
N PHE A 91 42.23 -2.63 23.73
CA PHE A 91 42.57 -3.26 25.01
C PHE A 91 43.07 -4.71 24.88
N ASN A 92 43.05 -5.29 23.66
CA ASN A 92 43.42 -6.67 23.39
C ASN A 92 42.75 -7.69 24.34
N GLN A 93 41.54 -7.37 24.83
CA GLN A 93 40.80 -8.24 25.71
C GLN A 93 40.02 -9.25 24.87
N ARG A 94 40.17 -10.54 25.14
CA ARG A 94 39.50 -11.61 24.37
C ARG A 94 38.48 -12.40 25.19
N TRP A 95 38.46 -12.22 26.52
CA TRP A 95 37.57 -12.95 27.42
C TRP A 95 36.09 -12.65 27.15
N PHE A 96 35.77 -11.44 26.66
CA PHE A 96 34.39 -11.04 26.39
C PHE A 96 33.80 -11.70 25.14
N ILE A 97 34.62 -12.33 24.27
CA ILE A 97 34.17 -12.95 23.03
C ILE A 97 33.12 -14.03 23.32
N PHE A 98 33.28 -14.76 24.43
CA PHE A 98 32.33 -15.77 24.90
C PHE A 98 30.99 -15.18 25.39
N TYR A 99 30.92 -13.86 25.60
CA TYR A 99 29.73 -13.14 26.06
C TYR A 99 29.15 -12.22 24.99
N THR A 100 29.70 -12.23 23.76
CA THR A 100 29.29 -11.34 22.67
C THR A 100 27.78 -11.36 22.45
N GLY A 101 27.17 -12.55 22.38
CA GLY A 101 25.71 -12.69 22.22
C GLY A 101 24.92 -11.97 23.32
N SER A 102 25.30 -12.18 24.59
CA SER A 102 24.65 -11.52 25.72
C SER A 102 24.82 -10.00 25.68
N PHE A 103 26.02 -9.50 25.30
CA PHE A 103 26.25 -8.06 25.14
C PHE A 103 25.44 -7.43 24.00
N PHE A 104 25.02 -8.21 23.00
CA PHE A 104 24.11 -7.72 21.96
C PHE A 104 22.65 -7.77 22.41
N TYR A 105 22.18 -8.93 22.87
CA TYR A 105 20.74 -9.15 23.05
C TYR A 105 20.17 -8.54 24.33
N PHE A 106 20.95 -8.43 25.42
CA PHE A 106 20.45 -7.80 26.65
C PHE A 106 20.14 -6.32 26.47
N PRO A 107 21.05 -5.49 25.92
CA PRO A 107 20.74 -4.07 25.68
C PRO A 107 19.55 -3.89 24.73
N LEU A 108 19.44 -4.71 23.68
CA LEU A 108 18.32 -4.66 22.75
C LEU A 108 16.98 -5.03 23.42
N ALA A 109 16.96 -6.08 24.24
CA ALA A 109 15.79 -6.48 25.01
C ALA A 109 15.40 -5.39 26.02
N MET A 110 16.37 -4.85 26.77
CA MET A 110 16.11 -3.78 27.73
C MET A 110 15.57 -2.51 27.07
N MET A 111 16.18 -2.10 25.95
CA MET A 111 15.71 -0.96 25.16
C MET A 111 14.26 -1.19 24.71
N SER A 112 13.94 -2.37 24.15
CA SER A 112 12.60 -2.65 23.65
C SER A 112 11.56 -2.74 24.77
N ILE A 113 11.90 -3.32 25.92
CA ILE A 113 11.06 -3.36 27.13
C ILE A 113 10.76 -1.94 27.63
N VAL A 114 11.80 -1.10 27.79
CA VAL A 114 11.63 0.27 28.28
C VAL A 114 10.75 1.08 27.34
N LEU A 115 10.98 0.98 26.03
CA LEU A 115 10.17 1.67 25.02
C LEU A 115 8.71 1.19 25.02
N LEU A 116 8.46 -0.12 25.15
CA LEU A 116 7.11 -0.67 25.30
C LEU A 116 6.44 -0.19 26.60
N ALA A 117 7.16 -0.16 27.73
CA ALA A 117 6.67 0.35 29.00
C ALA A 117 6.28 1.85 28.93
N MET A 118 7.02 2.62 28.13
CA MET A 118 6.72 4.02 27.81
C MET A 118 5.59 4.19 26.77
N LYS A 119 4.92 3.10 26.34
CA LYS A 119 3.88 3.10 25.30
C LYS A 119 4.37 3.65 23.96
N LYS A 120 5.65 3.42 23.64
CA LYS A 120 6.28 3.83 22.38
C LYS A 120 6.89 2.59 21.70
N PRO A 121 6.13 1.83 20.90
CA PRO A 121 6.68 0.66 20.22
C PRO A 121 7.87 1.09 19.36
N PHE A 122 9.03 0.48 19.55
CA PHE A 122 10.27 0.97 18.93
C PHE A 122 10.22 0.93 17.39
N THR A 123 9.38 0.05 16.82
CA THR A 123 9.17 -0.02 15.37
C THR A 123 8.49 1.23 14.80
N ILE A 124 7.87 2.07 15.62
CA ILE A 124 7.21 3.31 15.18
C ILE A 124 8.23 4.41 14.80
N TYR A 125 9.44 4.37 15.37
CA TYR A 125 10.51 5.30 15.01
C TYR A 125 10.99 5.07 13.57
N TYR A 126 10.91 3.83 13.10
CA TYR A 126 11.28 3.43 11.74
C TYR A 126 10.30 3.89 10.66
N SER A 127 9.06 4.18 11.03
CA SER A 127 8.02 4.72 10.13
C SER A 127 7.79 6.22 10.33
N GLY A 128 8.63 6.90 11.12
CA GLY A 128 8.47 8.32 11.43
C GLY A 128 7.15 8.63 12.15
N GLU A 129 6.80 7.78 13.12
CA GLU A 129 5.55 7.86 13.90
C GLU A 129 4.26 7.60 13.10
N GLN A 130 4.38 6.91 11.96
CA GLN A 130 3.26 6.59 11.07
C GLN A 130 2.93 5.11 11.05
N GLY A 131 1.77 4.75 10.49
CA GLY A 131 1.35 3.38 10.31
C GLY A 131 0.31 2.91 11.33
N LEU A 132 -0.10 1.66 11.19
CA LEU A 132 -1.06 1.01 12.04
C LEU A 132 -0.44 0.72 13.40
N LEU A 133 -0.85 1.48 14.41
CA LEU A 133 -0.28 1.40 15.76
C LEU A 133 -0.34 -0.02 16.35
N SER A 134 -1.42 -0.76 16.12
CA SER A 134 -1.56 -2.14 16.60
C SER A 134 -0.51 -3.07 15.98
N LEU A 135 -0.18 -2.90 14.70
CA LEU A 135 0.89 -3.65 14.04
C LEU A 135 2.26 -3.33 14.66
N HIS A 136 2.53 -2.04 14.90
CA HIS A 136 3.78 -1.62 15.54
C HIS A 136 3.95 -2.21 16.95
N TYR A 137 2.89 -2.22 17.76
CA TYR A 137 2.90 -2.86 19.08
C TYR A 137 3.15 -4.36 18.97
N THR A 138 2.41 -5.07 18.12
CA THR A 138 2.58 -6.52 17.99
C THR A 138 3.99 -6.88 17.55
N ILE A 139 4.55 -6.18 16.54
CA ILE A 139 5.92 -6.42 16.08
C ILE A 139 6.93 -6.10 17.19
N SER A 140 6.76 -4.99 17.90
CA SER A 140 7.67 -4.60 18.98
C SER A 140 7.66 -5.61 20.15
N ILE A 141 6.48 -6.15 20.48
CA ILE A 141 6.33 -7.21 21.50
C ILE A 141 7.03 -8.48 21.02
N MET A 142 6.83 -8.89 19.77
CA MET A 142 7.51 -10.06 19.20
C MET A 142 9.03 -9.90 19.28
N TRP A 143 9.57 -8.78 18.81
CA TRP A 143 11.01 -8.50 18.90
C TRP A 143 11.51 -8.52 20.34
N THR A 144 10.74 -7.97 21.28
CA THR A 144 11.10 -7.99 22.70
C THR A 144 11.21 -9.40 23.24
N ILE A 145 10.25 -10.27 22.91
CA ILE A 145 10.27 -11.68 23.30
C ILE A 145 11.49 -12.38 22.68
N ILE A 146 11.73 -12.17 21.39
CA ILE A 146 12.86 -12.78 20.68
C ILE A 146 14.19 -12.32 21.29
N TYR A 147 14.40 -11.02 21.50
CA TYR A 147 15.63 -10.50 22.11
C TYR A 147 15.84 -11.05 23.53
N THR A 148 14.77 -11.14 24.33
CA THR A 148 14.84 -11.68 25.69
C THR A 148 15.22 -13.17 25.68
N LEU A 149 14.60 -13.97 24.81
CA LEU A 149 14.94 -15.38 24.67
C LEU A 149 16.37 -15.58 24.14
N SER A 150 16.77 -14.81 23.13
CA SER A 150 18.14 -14.82 22.60
C SER A 150 19.17 -14.45 23.67
N ALA A 151 18.87 -13.46 24.51
CA ALA A 151 19.73 -13.06 25.63
C ALA A 151 19.89 -14.17 26.69
N ILE A 152 18.78 -14.80 27.09
CA ILE A 152 18.78 -15.91 28.06
C ILE A 152 19.56 -17.12 27.50
N ILE A 153 19.29 -17.49 26.25
CA ILE A 153 19.94 -18.61 25.57
C ILE A 153 21.44 -18.35 25.39
N SER A 154 21.84 -17.12 25.05
CA SER A 154 23.24 -16.74 24.96
C SER A 154 24.00 -16.95 26.27
N ILE A 155 23.38 -16.81 27.44
CA ILE A 155 24.03 -17.09 28.73
C ILE A 155 24.04 -18.59 29.02
N ILE A 156 22.89 -19.26 28.89
CA ILE A 156 22.73 -20.68 29.29
C ILE A 156 23.68 -21.59 28.50
N LEU A 157 23.90 -21.27 27.22
CA LEU A 157 24.71 -22.11 26.34
C LEU A 157 26.21 -21.91 26.52
N ILE A 158 26.68 -20.95 27.32
CA ILE A 158 28.12 -20.80 27.57
C ILE A 158 28.63 -22.04 28.32
N PRO A 159 29.74 -22.69 27.89
CA PRO A 159 30.68 -22.28 26.82
C PRO A 159 30.47 -22.96 25.46
N ASN A 160 29.38 -23.71 25.25
CA ASN A 160 29.09 -24.41 24.00
C ASN A 160 28.96 -23.42 22.83
N PRO A 161 29.67 -23.61 21.69
CA PRO A 161 29.59 -22.74 20.51
C PRO A 161 28.17 -22.37 20.04
N ALA A 162 27.17 -23.18 20.37
CA ALA A 162 25.75 -22.88 20.15
C ALA A 162 25.28 -21.54 20.75
N PHE A 163 25.98 -20.97 21.74
CA PHE A 163 25.64 -19.67 22.37
C PHE A 163 25.59 -18.49 21.39
N VAL A 164 26.27 -18.61 20.24
CA VAL A 164 26.22 -17.62 19.15
C VAL A 164 25.13 -17.97 18.15
N TYR A 165 25.11 -19.23 17.70
CA TYR A 165 24.29 -19.65 16.56
C TYR A 165 22.80 -19.71 16.88
N LEU A 166 22.42 -20.29 18.03
CA LEU A 166 21.00 -20.48 18.35
C LEU A 166 20.26 -19.15 18.54
N PRO A 167 20.80 -18.15 19.30
CA PRO A 167 20.22 -16.82 19.38
C PRO A 167 20.11 -16.11 18.03
N LEU A 168 21.11 -16.22 17.16
CA LEU A 168 21.07 -15.65 15.81
C LEU A 168 19.99 -16.33 14.94
N SER A 169 19.85 -17.65 15.03
CA SER A 169 18.76 -18.38 14.34
C SER A 169 17.38 -17.93 14.81
N LEU A 170 17.20 -17.69 16.11
CA LEU A 170 15.94 -17.16 16.65
C LEU A 170 15.62 -15.76 16.11
N ILE A 171 16.63 -14.89 15.99
CA ILE A 171 16.49 -13.57 15.38
C ILE A 171 16.04 -13.70 13.92
N ALA A 172 16.70 -14.56 13.14
CA ALA A 172 16.36 -14.78 11.73
C ALA A 172 14.93 -15.34 11.55
N ILE A 173 14.52 -16.31 12.37
CA ILE A 173 13.14 -16.85 12.35
C ILE A 173 12.14 -15.75 12.73
N GLY A 174 12.46 -14.96 13.76
CA GLY A 174 11.67 -13.83 14.19
C GLY A 174 11.48 -12.78 13.10
N GLU A 175 12.56 -12.46 12.39
CA GLU A 175 12.57 -11.54 11.25
C GLU A 175 11.65 -12.04 10.13
N ILE A 176 11.77 -13.32 9.75
CA ILE A 176 10.89 -13.95 8.75
C ILE A 176 9.42 -13.83 9.18
N GLY A 177 9.10 -14.13 10.45
CA GLY A 177 7.75 -14.00 10.99
C GLY A 177 7.20 -12.57 10.89
N ILE A 178 8.03 -11.58 11.24
CA ILE A 178 7.65 -10.16 11.23
C ILE A 178 7.47 -9.62 9.81
N VAL A 179 8.37 -9.99 8.89
CA VAL A 179 8.24 -9.69 7.46
C VAL A 179 6.96 -10.32 6.91
N THR A 180 6.67 -11.57 7.29
CA THR A 180 5.44 -12.26 6.88
C THR A 180 4.20 -11.51 7.35
N MET A 181 4.18 -11.06 8.61
CA MET A 181 3.05 -10.31 9.16
C MET A 181 2.88 -8.93 8.52
N SER A 182 3.99 -8.22 8.32
CA SER A 182 4.00 -6.86 7.80
C SER A 182 3.64 -6.79 6.32
N LEU A 183 4.06 -7.79 5.54
CA LEU A 183 3.91 -7.79 4.08
C LEU A 183 2.76 -8.65 3.58
N PHE A 184 2.26 -9.62 4.33
CA PHE A 184 1.26 -10.56 3.82
C PHE A 184 -0.01 -10.57 4.64
N TYR A 185 0.09 -10.85 5.95
CA TYR A 185 -1.09 -11.15 6.76
C TYR A 185 -0.92 -10.79 8.25
N PHE A 186 -1.83 -9.99 8.79
CA PHE A 186 -1.83 -9.58 10.20
C PHE A 186 -3.04 -10.08 11.00
N GLY A 187 -3.83 -11.01 10.44
CA GLY A 187 -5.02 -11.55 11.08
C GLY A 187 -6.32 -11.22 10.35
N PRO A 188 -7.41 -11.94 10.65
CA PRO A 188 -8.67 -11.83 9.91
C PRO A 188 -9.37 -10.48 10.14
N LEU A 189 -9.14 -9.85 11.28
CA LEU A 189 -9.70 -8.53 11.62
C LEU A 189 -9.20 -7.41 10.69
N TYR A 190 -8.02 -7.60 10.09
CA TYR A 190 -7.37 -6.63 9.21
C TYR A 190 -7.54 -6.96 7.72
N ASN A 191 -8.23 -8.05 7.40
CA ASN A 191 -8.61 -8.35 6.02
C ASN A 191 -9.67 -7.36 5.52
N ARG A 192 -9.80 -7.24 4.19
CA ARG A 192 -10.91 -6.47 3.60
C ARG A 192 -12.23 -7.09 4.06
N LYS A 193 -13.13 -6.25 4.57
CA LYS A 193 -14.48 -6.69 4.95
C LYS A 193 -15.34 -6.79 3.69
N LYS A 194 -15.89 -7.97 3.42
CA LYS A 194 -16.84 -8.19 2.32
C LYS A 194 -18.20 -7.52 2.56
N ILE A 195 -18.54 -7.27 3.83
CA ILE A 195 -19.74 -6.57 4.26
C ILE A 195 -19.35 -5.57 5.34
N PHE A 196 -19.79 -4.32 5.20
CA PHE A 196 -19.63 -3.28 6.22
C PHE A 196 -20.72 -2.22 6.10
N ASN A 197 -20.87 -1.41 7.15
CA ASN A 197 -21.87 -0.36 7.21
C ASN A 197 -21.19 1.02 7.29
N ILE A 198 -21.77 2.00 6.61
CA ILE A 198 -21.49 3.43 6.82
C ILE A 198 -22.84 4.13 7.00
N SER A 199 -23.01 4.82 8.12
CA SER A 199 -24.29 5.44 8.48
C SER A 199 -25.43 4.39 8.46
N GLN A 200 -26.44 4.58 7.63
CA GLN A 200 -27.61 3.71 7.47
C GLN A 200 -27.52 2.77 6.25
N TYR A 201 -26.34 2.68 5.62
CA TYR A 201 -26.14 1.95 4.38
C TYR A 201 -25.24 0.73 4.59
N THR A 202 -25.65 -0.39 4.02
CA THR A 202 -24.88 -1.64 4.02
C THR A 202 -24.19 -1.82 2.69
N PHE A 203 -22.88 -1.98 2.68
CA PHE A 203 -22.08 -2.23 1.49
C PHE A 203 -21.68 -3.69 1.48
N LYS A 204 -21.93 -4.37 0.35
CA LYS A 204 -21.72 -5.81 0.22
C LYS A 204 -21.08 -6.16 -1.11
N GLU A 205 -20.06 -7.02 -1.06
CA GLU A 205 -19.56 -7.77 -2.20
C GLU A 205 -20.61 -8.79 -2.66
N VAL A 206 -21.01 -8.71 -3.92
CA VAL A 206 -21.96 -9.62 -4.54
C VAL A 206 -21.36 -11.02 -4.56
N GLY A 207 -22.08 -11.97 -3.96
CA GLY A 207 -21.72 -13.38 -3.95
C GLY A 207 -22.21 -14.10 -5.21
N ASN A 208 -22.28 -15.43 -5.13
CA ASN A 208 -22.71 -16.27 -6.26
C ASN A 208 -24.25 -16.36 -6.45
N SER A 209 -25.03 -15.55 -5.72
CA SER A 209 -26.49 -15.58 -5.82
C SER A 209 -26.96 -14.94 -7.13
N SER A 210 -27.84 -15.63 -7.85
CA SER A 210 -28.47 -15.10 -9.07
C SER A 210 -29.24 -13.80 -8.79
N GLN A 211 -29.89 -13.71 -7.62
CA GLN A 211 -30.64 -12.53 -7.22
C GLN A 211 -29.74 -11.29 -7.05
N GLU A 212 -28.59 -11.45 -6.41
CA GLU A 212 -27.67 -10.31 -6.17
C GLU A 212 -27.05 -9.80 -7.48
N HIS A 213 -26.80 -10.70 -8.44
CA HIS A 213 -26.37 -10.30 -9.79
C HIS A 213 -27.48 -9.55 -10.52
N GLU A 214 -28.71 -10.04 -10.43
CA GLU A 214 -29.85 -9.41 -11.06
C GLU A 214 -30.13 -8.03 -10.48
N ASP A 215 -30.05 -7.88 -9.16
CA ASP A 215 -30.18 -6.60 -8.46
C ASP A 215 -29.12 -5.59 -8.91
N PHE A 216 -27.86 -6.04 -9.05
CA PHE A 216 -26.75 -5.22 -9.54
C PHE A 216 -27.02 -4.71 -10.96
N TYR A 217 -27.30 -5.61 -11.92
CA TYR A 217 -27.50 -5.22 -13.32
C TYR A 217 -28.79 -4.43 -13.54
N SER A 218 -29.85 -4.75 -12.79
CA SER A 218 -31.11 -4.00 -12.85
C SER A 218 -30.92 -2.56 -12.38
N LEU A 219 -30.23 -2.34 -11.26
CA LEU A 219 -29.99 -0.99 -10.77
C LEU A 219 -29.03 -0.21 -11.68
N ALA A 220 -27.92 -0.84 -12.11
CA ALA A 220 -26.95 -0.19 -12.99
C ALA A 220 -27.60 0.27 -14.31
N SER A 221 -28.31 -0.63 -14.99
CA SER A 221 -28.99 -0.29 -16.26
C SER A 221 -30.03 0.81 -16.10
N GLN A 222 -30.85 0.77 -15.05
CA GLN A 222 -31.89 1.78 -14.78
C GLN A 222 -31.30 3.19 -14.63
N GLU A 223 -30.20 3.32 -13.89
CA GLU A 223 -29.62 4.62 -13.57
C GLU A 223 -28.70 5.16 -14.68
N ILE A 224 -28.14 4.28 -15.51
CA ILE A 224 -27.33 4.63 -16.69
C ILE A 224 -28.21 5.00 -17.90
N TRP A 225 -29.40 4.41 -18.02
CA TRP A 225 -30.29 4.57 -19.19
C TRP A 225 -30.58 6.03 -19.58
N GLY A 226 -30.73 6.90 -18.59
CA GLY A 226 -30.96 8.32 -18.81
C GLY A 226 -29.86 9.03 -19.60
N ALA A 227 -28.60 8.64 -19.40
CA ALA A 227 -27.46 9.20 -20.14
C ALA A 227 -27.42 8.65 -21.58
N ILE A 228 -27.74 7.37 -21.76
CA ILE A 228 -27.71 6.72 -23.08
C ILE A 228 -28.80 7.24 -23.99
N ILE A 229 -30.03 7.38 -23.50
CA ILE A 229 -31.16 7.81 -24.34
C ILE A 229 -30.99 9.24 -24.88
N GLN A 230 -30.22 10.07 -24.17
CA GLN A 230 -29.87 11.44 -24.56
C GLN A 230 -28.68 11.48 -25.55
N SER A 231 -27.91 10.40 -25.68
CA SER A 231 -26.79 10.33 -26.62
C SER A 231 -27.28 10.28 -28.07
N LYS A 232 -26.66 11.12 -28.92
CA LYS A 232 -26.89 11.10 -30.38
C LYS A 232 -26.31 9.87 -31.07
N GLN A 233 -25.39 9.15 -30.41
CA GLN A 233 -24.68 8.00 -30.97
C GLN A 233 -25.20 6.67 -30.42
N LYS A 234 -26.34 6.67 -29.71
CA LYS A 234 -26.86 5.48 -29.02
C LYS A 234 -27.02 4.30 -29.98
N VAL A 235 -26.52 3.14 -29.55
CA VAL A 235 -26.69 1.87 -30.28
C VAL A 235 -27.85 1.06 -29.69
N ILE A 236 -28.04 1.16 -28.37
CA ILE A 236 -29.05 0.42 -27.61
C ILE A 236 -30.42 1.09 -27.68
N GLN A 237 -31.48 0.32 -27.93
CA GLN A 237 -32.85 0.82 -28.12
C GLN A 237 -33.77 0.66 -26.90
N SER A 238 -33.45 -0.25 -25.97
CA SER A 238 -34.28 -0.46 -24.77
C SER A 238 -33.48 -0.68 -23.49
N LEU A 239 -34.12 -0.46 -22.34
CA LEU A 239 -33.54 -0.74 -21.03
C LEU A 239 -33.20 -2.23 -20.84
N ASN A 240 -34.05 -3.13 -21.32
CA ASN A 240 -33.80 -4.57 -21.23
C ASN A 240 -32.60 -4.98 -22.10
N GLU A 241 -32.51 -4.41 -23.31
CA GLU A 241 -31.35 -4.61 -24.18
C GLU A 241 -30.06 -4.10 -23.52
N LEU A 242 -30.09 -2.91 -22.90
CA LEU A 242 -28.93 -2.40 -22.15
C LEU A 242 -28.50 -3.40 -21.07
N LYS A 243 -29.45 -3.86 -20.26
CA LYS A 243 -29.17 -4.79 -19.16
C LYS A 243 -28.50 -6.07 -19.65
N GLU A 244 -29.01 -6.66 -20.73
CA GLU A 244 -28.43 -7.87 -21.32
C GLU A 244 -27.07 -7.60 -21.97
N THR A 245 -26.90 -6.45 -22.65
CA THR A 245 -25.59 -6.04 -23.19
C THR A 245 -24.55 -5.88 -22.09
N LEU A 246 -24.88 -5.27 -20.95
CA LEU A 246 -23.96 -5.15 -19.82
C LEU A 246 -23.57 -6.53 -19.25
N LYS A 247 -24.55 -7.45 -19.11
CA LYS A 247 -24.29 -8.83 -18.64
C LYS A 247 -23.36 -9.58 -19.59
N ILE A 248 -23.60 -9.49 -20.90
CA ILE A 248 -22.80 -10.15 -21.94
C ILE A 248 -21.39 -9.56 -21.95
N ALA A 249 -21.26 -8.23 -21.96
CA ALA A 249 -19.97 -7.55 -21.99
C ALA A 249 -19.08 -7.91 -20.79
N ASP A 250 -19.68 -8.08 -19.61
CA ASP A 250 -18.98 -8.46 -18.37
C ASP A 250 -18.64 -9.97 -18.32
N SER A 251 -19.31 -10.81 -19.13
CA SER A 251 -19.17 -12.27 -19.06
C SER A 251 -17.77 -12.75 -19.46
N ASP A 252 -17.11 -12.02 -20.36
CA ASP A 252 -15.71 -12.23 -20.77
C ASP A 252 -14.72 -12.07 -19.60
N TYR A 253 -15.13 -11.32 -18.57
CA TYR A 253 -14.32 -10.97 -17.39
C TYR A 253 -14.80 -11.67 -16.12
N ARG A 254 -15.65 -12.71 -16.24
CA ARG A 254 -16.26 -13.46 -15.13
C ARG A 254 -15.31 -13.79 -13.97
N LYS A 255 -14.05 -14.13 -14.26
CA LYS A 255 -13.08 -14.56 -13.24
C LYS A 255 -12.36 -13.39 -12.57
N GLN A 256 -12.40 -12.21 -13.19
CA GLN A 256 -11.66 -11.01 -12.81
C GLN A 256 -12.56 -9.93 -12.23
N ILE A 257 -13.87 -10.02 -12.48
CA ILE A 257 -14.86 -9.05 -12.04
C ILE A 257 -15.32 -9.33 -10.61
N VAL A 258 -15.31 -8.29 -9.78
CA VAL A 258 -15.91 -8.27 -8.46
C VAL A 258 -16.91 -7.12 -8.40
N ARG A 259 -18.14 -7.42 -7.96
CA ARG A 259 -19.25 -6.47 -7.93
C ARG A 259 -19.58 -6.10 -6.50
N PHE A 260 -19.96 -4.85 -6.29
CA PHE A 260 -20.37 -4.33 -5.00
C PHE A 260 -21.71 -3.62 -5.13
N VAL A 261 -22.55 -3.80 -4.12
CA VAL A 261 -23.86 -3.14 -4.01
C VAL A 261 -23.99 -2.47 -2.66
N ALA A 262 -24.53 -1.25 -2.66
CA ALA A 262 -24.98 -0.55 -1.48
C ALA A 262 -26.48 -0.79 -1.30
N TYR A 263 -26.88 -1.12 -0.08
CA TYR A 263 -28.25 -1.39 0.32
C TYR A 263 -28.74 -0.40 1.38
N ARG A 264 -30.03 -0.11 1.34
CA ARG A 264 -30.79 0.51 2.43
C ARG A 264 -32.07 -0.27 2.61
N ASP A 265 -32.32 -0.74 3.84
CA ASP A 265 -33.52 -1.53 4.17
C ASP A 265 -33.71 -2.70 3.17
N ASP A 266 -32.62 -3.44 2.92
CA ASP A 266 -32.50 -4.57 1.96
C ASP A 266 -32.78 -4.24 0.49
N LYS A 267 -32.90 -2.96 0.12
CA LYS A 267 -33.07 -2.54 -1.28
C LYS A 267 -31.76 -2.04 -1.87
N PRO A 268 -31.38 -2.46 -3.09
CA PRO A 268 -30.19 -1.94 -3.76
C PRO A 268 -30.39 -0.46 -4.10
N ILE A 269 -29.39 0.36 -3.77
CA ILE A 269 -29.41 1.82 -3.99
C ILE A 269 -28.15 2.36 -4.67
N GLY A 270 -27.08 1.56 -4.77
CA GLY A 270 -25.93 1.89 -5.60
C GLY A 270 -25.09 0.68 -5.97
N THR A 271 -24.32 0.78 -7.04
CA THR A 271 -23.47 -0.27 -7.59
C THR A 271 -22.10 0.27 -7.96
N ILE A 272 -21.09 -0.61 -7.94
CA ILE A 272 -19.79 -0.41 -8.58
C ILE A 272 -19.18 -1.80 -8.81
N PHE A 273 -18.45 -2.00 -9.90
CA PHE A 273 -17.61 -3.18 -10.06
C PHE A 273 -16.14 -2.80 -10.14
N CYS A 274 -15.30 -3.80 -9.95
CA CYS A 274 -13.87 -3.76 -10.24
C CYS A 274 -13.54 -4.93 -11.17
N VAL A 275 -12.83 -4.67 -12.27
CA VAL A 275 -12.26 -5.71 -13.13
C VAL A 275 -10.75 -5.62 -13.06
N THR A 276 -10.11 -6.67 -12.57
CA THR A 276 -8.64 -6.78 -12.63
C THR A 276 -8.20 -7.21 -14.02
N ASP A 277 -7.03 -6.74 -14.42
CA ASP A 277 -6.42 -7.13 -15.69
C ASP A 277 -6.23 -8.65 -15.82
N GLY A 278 -6.45 -9.18 -17.02
CA GLY A 278 -6.38 -10.61 -17.33
C GLY A 278 -5.97 -10.89 -18.77
N SER A 279 -6.17 -12.12 -19.25
CA SER A 279 -5.83 -12.49 -20.63
C SER A 279 -6.57 -11.68 -21.71
N SER A 280 -7.75 -11.18 -21.37
CA SER A 280 -8.61 -10.39 -22.25
C SER A 280 -8.38 -8.87 -22.13
N GLY A 281 -7.35 -8.44 -21.38
CA GLY A 281 -7.13 -7.04 -21.04
C GLY A 281 -8.17 -6.48 -20.06
N LEU A 282 -8.36 -5.17 -20.07
CA LEU A 282 -9.45 -4.47 -19.36
C LEU A 282 -10.61 -4.14 -20.32
N PRO A 283 -11.87 -4.14 -19.86
CA PRO A 283 -13.04 -3.74 -20.68
C PRO A 283 -12.85 -2.42 -21.42
N ILE A 284 -12.32 -1.40 -20.73
CA ILE A 284 -12.02 -0.09 -21.29
C ILE A 284 -11.17 -0.18 -22.56
N GLU A 285 -10.20 -1.10 -22.64
CA GLU A 285 -9.32 -1.22 -23.80
C GLU A 285 -10.07 -1.61 -25.08
N ARG A 286 -11.07 -2.48 -24.93
CA ARG A 286 -12.01 -2.84 -25.99
C ARG A 286 -12.89 -1.64 -26.33
N ASP A 287 -13.44 -0.99 -25.30
CA ASP A 287 -14.49 0.02 -25.46
C ASP A 287 -13.96 1.30 -26.15
N ILE A 288 -12.71 1.71 -25.84
CA ILE A 288 -12.03 2.87 -26.45
C ILE A 288 -10.96 2.51 -27.50
N LYS A 289 -10.74 1.21 -27.79
CA LYS A 289 -9.73 0.69 -28.75
C LYS A 289 -8.30 1.19 -28.48
N LYS A 290 -7.89 1.19 -27.20
CA LYS A 290 -6.53 1.56 -26.77
C LYS A 290 -5.97 0.50 -25.83
N ASN A 291 -4.67 0.25 -25.90
CA ASN A 291 -3.99 -0.77 -25.09
C ASN A 291 -3.11 -0.11 -24.01
N MET A 292 -3.08 -0.70 -22.82
CA MET A 292 -2.36 -0.28 -21.62
C MET A 292 -1.09 -1.12 -21.32
N ASP A 293 -0.55 -1.85 -22.30
CA ASP A 293 0.64 -2.72 -22.14
C ASP A 293 1.87 -1.99 -21.62
N SER A 294 2.03 -0.71 -21.97
CA SER A 294 3.09 0.17 -21.44
C SER A 294 2.98 0.30 -19.92
N LEU A 295 1.76 0.46 -19.40
CA LEU A 295 1.50 0.58 -17.97
C LEU A 295 1.60 -0.74 -17.23
N ARG A 296 1.24 -1.87 -17.86
CA ARG A 296 1.42 -3.20 -17.28
C ARG A 296 2.88 -3.50 -16.92
N LYS A 297 3.84 -2.94 -17.68
CA LYS A 297 5.28 -3.03 -17.36
C LYS A 297 5.66 -2.26 -16.11
N VAL A 298 4.91 -1.20 -15.82
CA VAL A 298 5.10 -0.37 -14.65
C VAL A 298 4.46 -1.03 -13.44
N GLY A 299 3.17 -1.40 -13.51
CA GLY A 299 2.41 -1.97 -12.41
C GLY A 299 1.06 -2.53 -12.85
N LYS A 300 0.36 -3.21 -11.93
CA LYS A 300 -0.96 -3.80 -12.24
C LYS A 300 -2.01 -2.72 -12.48
N VAL A 301 -2.92 -2.99 -13.40
CA VAL A 301 -4.03 -2.08 -13.74
C VAL A 301 -5.38 -2.73 -13.38
N MET A 302 -6.37 -1.89 -13.11
CA MET A 302 -7.74 -2.30 -12.81
C MET A 302 -8.69 -1.28 -13.42
N GLU A 303 -9.88 -1.70 -13.76
CA GLU A 303 -10.97 -0.83 -14.14
C GLU A 303 -12.04 -0.82 -13.05
N ILE A 304 -12.65 0.34 -12.80
CA ILE A 304 -13.94 0.45 -12.14
C ILE A 304 -15.01 0.85 -13.15
N GLY A 305 -16.20 0.30 -13.00
CA GLY A 305 -17.32 0.62 -13.87
C GLY A 305 -18.66 0.29 -13.21
N HIS A 306 -19.74 0.42 -13.98
CA HIS A 306 -21.14 0.37 -13.54
C HIS A 306 -21.38 1.12 -12.22
N PHE A 307 -20.67 2.24 -12.04
CA PHE A 307 -20.88 3.11 -10.89
C PHE A 307 -22.21 3.84 -11.09
N ALA A 308 -23.20 3.41 -10.33
CA ALA A 308 -24.54 3.95 -10.41
C ALA A 308 -25.10 4.13 -9.00
N ILE A 309 -25.81 5.23 -8.78
CA ILE A 309 -26.52 5.50 -7.52
C ILE A 309 -27.93 5.89 -7.90
N LYS A 310 -28.89 5.27 -7.21
CA LYS A 310 -30.30 5.55 -7.38
C LYS A 310 -30.54 7.07 -7.32
N SER A 311 -31.26 7.61 -8.29
CA SER A 311 -31.47 9.07 -8.46
C SER A 311 -31.80 9.83 -7.16
N SER A 312 -32.68 9.27 -6.32
CA SER A 312 -33.07 9.86 -5.02
C SER A 312 -31.97 9.89 -3.94
N PHE A 313 -30.83 9.24 -4.19
CA PHE A 313 -29.71 9.08 -3.26
C PHE A 313 -28.40 9.72 -3.74
N ARG A 314 -28.34 10.27 -4.97
CA ARG A 314 -27.09 10.77 -5.59
C ARG A 314 -26.37 11.87 -4.80
N ILE A 315 -27.10 12.65 -4.00
CA ILE A 315 -26.53 13.71 -3.15
C ILE A 315 -25.97 13.21 -1.81
N ARG A 316 -25.96 11.88 -1.57
CA ARG A 316 -25.48 11.30 -0.30
C ARG A 316 -24.00 10.90 -0.41
N PRO A 317 -23.07 11.65 0.20
CA PRO A 317 -21.64 11.36 0.11
C PRO A 317 -21.29 9.99 0.69
N ASP A 318 -21.99 9.53 1.73
CA ASP A 318 -21.76 8.23 2.37
C ASP A 318 -21.82 7.05 1.38
N ILE A 319 -22.74 7.10 0.41
CA ILE A 319 -22.91 6.04 -0.59
C ILE A 319 -21.75 6.05 -1.57
N VAL A 320 -21.39 7.24 -2.06
CA VAL A 320 -20.23 7.43 -2.96
C VAL A 320 -18.97 6.92 -2.25
N ILE A 321 -18.70 7.43 -1.06
CA ILE A 321 -17.54 7.07 -0.24
C ILE A 321 -17.49 5.56 0.01
N GLY A 322 -18.61 4.93 0.40
CA GLY A 322 -18.63 3.50 0.66
C GLY A 322 -18.40 2.64 -0.58
N LEU A 323 -18.95 3.02 -1.74
CA LEU A 323 -18.70 2.31 -3.00
C LEU A 323 -17.23 2.44 -3.44
N PHE A 324 -16.66 3.64 -3.39
CA PHE A 324 -15.23 3.83 -3.69
C PHE A 324 -14.32 3.17 -2.66
N LYS A 325 -14.72 3.11 -1.39
CA LYS A 325 -14.01 2.33 -0.37
C LYS A 325 -13.93 0.86 -0.76
N CYS A 326 -15.03 0.24 -1.24
CA CYS A 326 -15.01 -1.13 -1.73
C CYS A 326 -13.96 -1.31 -2.84
N ALA A 327 -13.98 -0.42 -3.84
CA ALA A 327 -13.08 -0.51 -4.99
C ALA A 327 -11.60 -0.28 -4.63
N ILE A 328 -11.31 0.75 -3.82
CA ILE A 328 -9.94 1.07 -3.41
C ILE A 328 -9.38 -0.01 -2.49
N GLU A 329 -10.15 -0.52 -1.52
CA GLU A 329 -9.65 -1.61 -0.67
C GLU A 329 -9.42 -2.90 -1.45
N PHE A 330 -10.27 -3.19 -2.44
CA PHE A 330 -10.05 -4.31 -3.36
C PHE A 330 -8.77 -4.11 -4.20
N ALA A 331 -8.53 -2.90 -4.68
CA ALA A 331 -7.31 -2.53 -5.41
C ALA A 331 -6.04 -2.68 -4.54
N LEU A 332 -6.08 -2.20 -3.29
CA LEU A 332 -5.00 -2.36 -2.31
C LEU A 332 -4.76 -3.84 -1.95
N GLU A 333 -5.84 -4.62 -1.87
CA GLU A 333 -5.76 -6.06 -1.60
C GLU A 333 -4.97 -6.82 -2.68
N HIS A 334 -5.11 -6.41 -3.94
CA HIS A 334 -4.53 -7.07 -5.13
C HIS A 334 -3.24 -6.41 -5.65
N ASP A 335 -2.72 -5.42 -4.92
CA ASP A 335 -1.56 -4.59 -5.29
C ASP A 335 -1.71 -3.89 -6.66
N ILE A 336 -2.90 -3.34 -6.95
CA ILE A 336 -3.16 -2.56 -8.16
C ILE A 336 -2.41 -1.21 -8.08
N ALA A 337 -1.77 -0.79 -9.17
CA ALA A 337 -1.06 0.48 -9.26
C ALA A 337 -1.97 1.61 -9.79
N PHE A 338 -2.76 1.31 -10.83
CA PHE A 338 -3.58 2.29 -11.53
C PHE A 338 -5.01 1.80 -11.67
N ILE A 339 -5.97 2.67 -11.36
CA ILE A 339 -7.39 2.39 -11.50
C ILE A 339 -7.95 3.28 -12.61
N PHE A 340 -8.53 2.66 -13.64
CA PHE A 340 -9.15 3.32 -14.77
C PHE A 340 -10.66 3.41 -14.61
N ASN A 341 -11.24 4.42 -15.24
CA ASN A 341 -12.68 4.52 -15.41
C ASN A 341 -13.03 5.29 -16.69
N CYS A 342 -14.17 4.98 -17.29
CA CYS A 342 -14.77 5.65 -18.43
C CYS A 342 -16.15 6.24 -18.07
N PRO A 343 -16.23 7.26 -17.20
CA PRO A 343 -17.52 7.89 -16.93
C PRO A 343 -18.01 8.71 -18.12
N TYR A 344 -19.33 8.86 -18.20
CA TYR A 344 -19.97 9.88 -19.03
C TYR A 344 -19.52 11.28 -18.62
N GLU A 345 -19.52 12.20 -19.58
CA GLU A 345 -19.02 13.57 -19.43
C GLU A 345 -19.62 14.29 -18.20
N ASP A 346 -20.93 14.20 -18.01
CA ASP A 346 -21.66 14.84 -16.90
C ASP A 346 -21.29 14.29 -15.51
N SER A 347 -20.60 13.14 -15.44
CA SER A 347 -20.26 12.46 -14.19
C SER A 347 -18.80 12.65 -13.77
N VAL A 348 -17.96 13.26 -14.61
CA VAL A 348 -16.51 13.41 -14.37
C VAL A 348 -16.19 14.09 -13.03
N ASP A 349 -16.94 15.12 -12.67
CA ASP A 349 -16.74 15.90 -11.44
C ASP A 349 -16.80 15.06 -10.17
N ILE A 350 -17.61 14.00 -10.14
CA ILE A 350 -17.71 13.11 -8.98
C ILE A 350 -16.40 12.36 -8.76
N TYR A 351 -15.78 11.88 -9.85
CA TYR A 351 -14.53 11.12 -9.78
C TYR A 351 -13.34 12.02 -9.43
N GLN A 352 -13.31 13.24 -9.96
CA GLN A 352 -12.25 14.20 -9.65
C GLN A 352 -12.19 14.57 -8.17
N LYS A 353 -13.33 14.55 -7.47
CA LYS A 353 -13.39 14.72 -6.00
C LYS A 353 -12.70 13.56 -5.23
N ILE A 354 -12.43 12.45 -5.90
CA ILE A 354 -11.79 11.24 -5.37
C ILE A 354 -10.43 11.01 -6.07
N ASP A 355 -9.78 12.10 -6.49
CA ASP A 355 -8.44 12.12 -7.08
C ASP A 355 -8.27 11.41 -8.43
N PHE A 356 -9.37 11.04 -9.09
CA PHE A 356 -9.27 10.66 -10.50
C PHE A 356 -8.89 11.87 -11.35
N VAL A 357 -7.96 11.67 -12.27
CA VAL A 357 -7.48 12.70 -13.19
C VAL A 357 -7.87 12.30 -14.61
N LYS A 358 -8.38 13.27 -15.37
CA LYS A 358 -8.71 13.09 -16.77
C LYS A 358 -7.44 12.97 -17.61
N ILE A 359 -7.35 11.93 -18.43
CA ILE A 359 -6.20 11.67 -19.31
C ILE A 359 -6.53 11.74 -20.80
N SER A 360 -7.82 11.68 -21.17
CA SER A 360 -8.25 12.00 -22.54
C SER A 360 -8.49 13.51 -22.66
N ASN A 361 -8.02 14.13 -23.75
CA ASN A 361 -8.28 15.56 -23.99
C ASN A 361 -9.74 15.80 -24.37
N GLU A 362 -10.29 14.93 -25.20
CA GLU A 362 -11.68 14.98 -25.70
C GLU A 362 -12.47 13.74 -25.25
N PRO A 363 -13.81 13.82 -25.19
CA PRO A 363 -14.65 12.66 -25.01
C PRO A 363 -14.48 11.66 -26.17
N ILE A 364 -14.46 10.37 -25.84
CA ILE A 364 -14.29 9.27 -26.79
C ILE A 364 -15.64 8.54 -26.91
N PRO A 365 -16.08 8.16 -28.12
CA PRO A 365 -17.28 7.35 -28.26
C PRO A 365 -17.06 5.93 -27.72
N ASP A 366 -17.85 5.54 -26.72
CA ASP A 366 -17.96 4.16 -26.26
C ASP A 366 -18.54 3.31 -27.40
N THR A 367 -17.78 2.33 -27.86
CA THR A 367 -18.15 1.49 -29.01
C THR A 367 -19.19 0.41 -28.70
N VAL A 368 -19.44 0.11 -27.42
CA VAL A 368 -20.43 -0.88 -26.98
C VAL A 368 -21.80 -0.24 -26.81
N ILE A 369 -21.85 0.95 -26.22
CA ILE A 369 -23.12 1.59 -25.83
C ILE A 369 -23.48 2.78 -26.75
N GLY A 370 -22.49 3.45 -27.35
CA GLY A 370 -22.69 4.60 -28.21
C GLY A 370 -22.90 5.91 -27.45
N ALA A 371 -22.08 6.17 -26.43
CA ALA A 371 -22.11 7.40 -25.64
C ALA A 371 -20.70 7.98 -25.48
N ASN A 372 -20.62 9.31 -25.34
CA ASN A 372 -19.34 9.97 -25.13
C ASN A 372 -18.87 9.77 -23.68
N VAL A 373 -17.65 9.24 -23.52
CA VAL A 373 -17.01 8.99 -22.23
C VAL A 373 -15.69 9.73 -22.12
N CYS A 374 -15.29 10.07 -20.89
CA CYS A 374 -13.96 10.58 -20.60
C CYS A 374 -13.12 9.49 -19.95
N VAL A 375 -11.83 9.39 -20.31
CA VAL A 375 -10.94 8.43 -19.66
C VAL A 375 -10.30 9.07 -18.45
N LEU A 376 -10.54 8.48 -17.28
CA LEU A 376 -9.97 8.92 -16.02
C LEU A 376 -9.03 7.85 -15.45
N ILE A 377 -8.02 8.30 -14.70
CA ILE A 377 -7.09 7.45 -13.97
C ILE A 377 -6.94 7.91 -12.52
N LEU A 378 -6.96 6.97 -11.58
CA LEU A 378 -6.50 7.16 -10.22
C LEU A 378 -5.14 6.48 -10.05
N ASP A 379 -4.13 7.29 -9.73
CA ASP A 379 -2.78 6.82 -9.41
C ASP A 379 -2.74 6.40 -7.93
N LEU A 380 -3.07 5.13 -7.68
CA LEU A 380 -3.10 4.58 -6.32
C LEU A 380 -1.72 4.58 -5.69
N VAL A 381 -0.67 4.41 -6.50
CA VAL A 381 0.72 4.45 -6.07
C VAL A 381 1.04 5.80 -5.42
N ARG A 382 0.74 6.91 -6.11
CA ARG A 382 0.94 8.26 -5.57
C ARG A 382 0.03 8.55 -4.40
N MET A 383 -1.24 8.14 -4.46
CA MET A 383 -2.20 8.32 -3.37
C MET A 383 -1.68 7.73 -2.05
N VAL A 384 -1.07 6.54 -2.10
CA VAL A 384 -0.51 5.87 -0.92
C VAL A 384 0.86 6.42 -0.55
N ALA A 385 1.76 6.62 -1.51
CA ALA A 385 3.15 7.02 -1.24
C ALA A 385 3.29 8.47 -0.76
N TYR A 386 2.50 9.38 -1.33
CA TYR A 386 2.56 10.82 -1.04
C TYR A 386 1.37 11.29 -0.19
N ASN A 387 1.00 10.43 0.74
CA ASN A 387 -0.18 10.53 1.60
C ASN A 387 -0.34 11.86 2.35
N LYS A 388 0.73 12.68 2.42
CA LYS A 388 0.79 13.98 3.11
C LYS A 388 0.78 15.21 2.18
N GLU A 389 0.93 15.03 0.87
CA GLU A 389 1.11 16.16 -0.06
C GLU A 389 -0.17 16.96 -0.35
N ILE A 390 -1.36 16.41 -0.05
CA ILE A 390 -2.61 16.97 -0.54
C ILE A 390 -3.49 17.49 0.63
N PRO A 391 -3.29 18.74 1.08
CA PRO A 391 -4.19 19.42 2.00
C PRO A 391 -5.40 19.96 1.22
N ASP A 392 -6.25 19.08 0.69
CA ASP A 392 -7.53 19.48 0.10
C ASP A 392 -8.68 19.02 0.99
N ILE A 393 -9.45 20.00 1.47
CA ILE A 393 -10.52 19.88 2.47
C ILE A 393 -11.59 18.84 2.07
N HIS A 394 -11.78 18.59 0.77
CA HIS A 394 -12.74 17.62 0.25
C HIS A 394 -12.20 16.18 0.14
N LYS A 395 -10.87 15.98 0.13
CA LYS A 395 -10.21 14.67 -0.04
C LYS A 395 -10.10 13.87 1.27
N HIS A 396 -10.42 14.51 2.39
CA HIS A 396 -10.22 13.95 3.74
C HIS A 396 -11.27 12.93 4.21
N GLN A 397 -12.35 12.66 3.45
CA GLN A 397 -13.42 11.78 3.96
C GLN A 397 -13.20 10.29 3.68
N LEU A 398 -12.69 9.91 2.49
CA LEU A 398 -12.56 8.50 2.11
C LEU A 398 -11.38 7.82 2.81
N LYS A 399 -10.23 8.49 2.85
CA LYS A 399 -8.98 7.91 3.33
C LYS A 399 -9.01 7.43 4.80
N PRO A 400 -9.57 8.17 5.77
CA PRO A 400 -9.67 7.69 7.16
C PRO A 400 -10.54 6.43 7.29
N LEU A 401 -11.41 6.17 6.32
CA LEU A 401 -12.30 5.02 6.31
C LEU A 401 -11.65 3.79 5.66
N LEU A 402 -10.56 3.96 4.91
CA LEU A 402 -9.83 2.84 4.30
C LEU A 402 -9.16 1.97 5.36
N ASN A 403 -9.09 0.67 5.08
CA ASN A 403 -8.36 -0.29 5.88
C ASN A 403 -6.87 0.09 5.98
N GLN A 404 -6.47 0.54 7.17
CA GLN A 404 -5.12 1.01 7.46
C GLN A 404 -4.05 -0.07 7.24
N PHE A 405 -4.36 -1.33 7.54
CA PHE A 405 -3.41 -2.42 7.31
C PHE A 405 -3.16 -2.64 5.82
N LEU A 406 -4.22 -2.63 4.99
CA LEU A 406 -4.05 -2.78 3.54
C LEU A 406 -3.22 -1.63 2.94
N MET A 407 -3.46 -0.40 3.40
CA MET A 407 -2.68 0.77 3.01
C MET A 407 -1.19 0.60 3.37
N GLU A 408 -0.89 0.23 4.62
CA GLU A 408 0.49 0.05 5.08
C GLU A 408 1.19 -1.13 4.38
N ARG A 409 0.49 -2.25 4.22
CA ARG A 409 0.99 -3.44 3.50
C ARG A 409 1.31 -3.10 2.05
N TYR A 410 0.40 -2.41 1.38
CA TYR A 410 0.59 -1.96 0.00
C TYR A 410 1.80 -1.03 -0.10
N TYR A 411 1.92 -0.05 0.81
CA TYR A 411 3.05 0.88 0.86
C TYR A 411 4.39 0.16 1.02
N LYS A 412 4.50 -0.76 1.99
CA LYS A 412 5.74 -1.54 2.21
C LYS A 412 6.10 -2.39 0.99
N ARG A 413 5.13 -3.06 0.36
CA ARG A 413 5.35 -3.82 -0.89
C ARG A 413 5.79 -2.91 -2.03
N LEU A 414 5.20 -1.72 -2.13
CA LEU A 414 5.55 -0.72 -3.12
C LEU A 414 7.01 -0.28 -2.97
N LEU A 415 7.47 0.03 -1.74
CA LEU A 415 8.86 0.39 -1.48
C LEU A 415 9.83 -0.72 -1.87
N ILE A 416 9.56 -1.96 -1.44
CA ILE A 416 10.41 -3.13 -1.75
C ILE A 416 10.53 -3.32 -3.27
N ARG A 417 9.43 -3.21 -4.03
CA ARG A 417 9.44 -3.34 -5.49
C ARG A 417 10.25 -2.24 -6.21
N ASN A 418 10.48 -1.10 -5.56
CA ASN A 418 11.10 0.07 -6.16
C ASN A 418 12.50 0.40 -5.58
N ILE A 419 12.96 -0.33 -4.54
CA ILE A 419 14.19 -0.01 -3.81
C ILE A 419 15.44 0.03 -4.69
N PHE A 420 15.54 -0.87 -5.67
CA PHE A 420 16.67 -0.96 -6.61
C PHE A 420 16.44 -0.22 -7.93
N LYS A 421 15.26 0.38 -8.13
CA LYS A 421 14.95 1.10 -9.36
C LYS A 421 15.55 2.50 -9.34
N ARG A 422 15.96 2.99 -10.51
CA ARG A 422 16.41 4.39 -10.64
C ARG A 422 15.25 5.32 -10.30
N ASN A 423 15.53 6.49 -9.71
CA ASN A 423 14.48 7.43 -9.27
C ASN A 423 13.44 7.76 -10.37
N LYS A 424 13.85 7.84 -11.65
CA LYS A 424 12.93 8.11 -12.78
C LYS A 424 12.02 6.94 -13.15
N GLU A 425 12.37 5.72 -12.73
CA GLU A 425 11.67 4.46 -13.03
C GLU A 425 10.80 3.98 -11.87
N LYS A 426 10.90 4.63 -10.70
CA LYS A 426 10.07 4.31 -9.55
C LYS A 426 8.62 4.67 -9.85
N GLN A 427 7.70 3.74 -9.58
CA GLN A 427 6.29 3.86 -9.94
C GLN A 427 5.67 5.17 -9.41
N TYR A 428 5.95 5.52 -8.16
CA TYR A 428 5.43 6.74 -7.52
C TYR A 428 5.97 8.04 -8.14
N ASN A 429 7.05 8.00 -8.92
CA ASN A 429 7.61 9.18 -9.59
C ASN A 429 7.06 9.40 -11.01
N LEU A 430 6.25 8.46 -11.52
CA LEU A 430 5.62 8.63 -12.82
C LEU A 430 4.63 9.80 -12.80
N LYS A 431 4.57 10.49 -13.93
CA LYS A 431 3.73 11.66 -14.14
C LYS A 431 2.51 11.25 -14.96
N ILE A 432 1.35 11.81 -14.62
CA ILE A 432 0.08 11.50 -15.31
C ILE A 432 0.17 11.90 -16.78
N GLU A 433 0.87 13.00 -17.11
CA GLU A 433 1.07 13.43 -18.49
C GLU A 433 1.85 12.39 -19.30
N LYS A 434 2.82 11.72 -18.67
CA LYS A 434 3.57 10.62 -19.29
C LYS A 434 2.67 9.41 -19.52
N ILE A 435 1.86 9.05 -18.52
CA ILE A 435 0.89 7.96 -18.62
C ILE A 435 -0.11 8.23 -19.76
N ALA A 436 -0.67 9.44 -19.82
CA ALA A 436 -1.58 9.85 -20.90
C ALA A 436 -0.91 9.75 -22.27
N SER A 437 0.33 10.21 -22.40
CA SER A 437 1.07 10.11 -23.66
C SER A 437 1.33 8.67 -24.10
N GLU A 438 1.53 7.73 -23.16
CA GLU A 438 1.77 6.32 -23.48
C GLU A 438 0.51 5.55 -23.91
N ILE A 439 -0.70 6.05 -23.57
CA ILE A 439 -1.97 5.44 -23.98
C ILE A 439 -2.51 6.07 -25.27
N PHE A 440 -2.32 7.39 -25.42
CA PHE A 440 -2.93 8.17 -26.51
C PHE A 440 -1.97 8.56 -27.63
N SER A 441 -0.68 8.21 -27.55
CA SER A 441 0.20 8.12 -28.73
C SER A 441 -0.34 7.08 -29.71
#